data_AF-A0A5B6ZSC6-F1
#
_entry.id   AF-A0A5B6ZSC6-F1
#
_cell.length_a   1.000
_cell.length_b   1.000
_cell.length_c   1.000
_cell.angle_alpha   90.00
_cell.angle_beta   90.00
_cell.angle_gamma   90.00
#
_symmetry.space_group_name_H-M   'P 1'
#
loop_
_entity.id
_entity.type
_entity.pdbx_description
1 polymer ?
#
loop_
_entity_poly.entity_id
_entity_poly.type
_entity_poly.pdbx_seq_one_letter_code
_entity_poly.pdbx_strand_id
1 'polypeptide(L)'
;MDVVVPSQFKLTLFFLFAACLLVPSIQVKDLQYCDKEGNYVVKVDGIKISPDPVVKSKPATFSISASTDKAISGGKLALEVSYFEIPVHTETHSLCDETSCPISAGKFVLSHTQTLPGIAPPGLYKLKMKMEDENKNQLTCISFKFNIGRGSSVSSI
;
A
#
# COMPACT_ATOMS: atom_id res chain seq x y z
N MET A 1 -4.64 49.13 -35.35
CA MET A 1 -3.47 48.26 -35.16
C MET A 1 -4.00 46.87 -34.89
N ASP A 2 -4.38 46.19 -35.96
CA ASP A 2 -4.95 44.85 -35.89
C ASP A 2 -3.83 43.86 -35.64
N VAL A 3 -3.87 43.23 -34.46
CA VAL A 3 -2.92 42.18 -34.09
C VAL A 3 -3.29 40.94 -34.89
N VAL A 4 -2.63 40.77 -36.03
CA VAL A 4 -2.66 39.55 -36.83
C VAL A 4 -1.93 38.46 -36.03
N VAL A 5 -2.70 37.61 -35.36
CA VAL A 5 -2.18 36.41 -34.70
C VAL A 5 -1.96 35.33 -35.77
N PRO A 6 -0.72 34.87 -36.02
CA PRO A 6 -0.44 33.89 -37.06
C PRO A 6 -1.09 32.54 -36.73
N SER A 7 -1.77 31.95 -37.72
CA SER A 7 -2.48 30.66 -37.67
C SER A 7 -1.66 29.49 -37.07
N GLN A 8 -0.33 29.56 -37.19
CA GLN A 8 0.62 28.59 -36.65
C GLN A 8 0.62 28.50 -35.10
N PHE A 9 0.22 29.56 -34.40
CA PHE A 9 0.24 29.59 -32.93
C PHE A 9 -0.93 28.81 -32.29
N LYS A 10 -2.03 28.65 -33.03
CA LYS A 10 -3.22 27.87 -32.59
C LYS A 10 -2.99 26.36 -32.63
N LEU A 11 -2.21 25.87 -33.60
CA LEU A 11 -1.97 24.44 -33.79
C LEU A 11 -1.03 23.87 -32.71
N THR A 12 -0.01 24.63 -32.33
CA THR A 12 0.99 24.24 -31.31
C THR A 12 0.37 24.18 -29.91
N LEU A 13 -0.56 25.08 -29.60
CA LEU A 13 -1.27 25.09 -28.31
C LEU A 13 -2.21 23.88 -28.18
N PHE A 14 -2.79 23.41 -29.29
CA PHE A 14 -3.66 22.22 -29.31
C PHE A 14 -2.85 20.92 -29.10
N PHE A 15 -1.66 20.81 -29.68
CA PHE A 15 -0.76 19.67 -29.48
C PHE A 15 -0.22 19.57 -28.05
N LEU A 16 0.10 20.71 -27.40
CA LEU A 16 0.48 20.74 -25.98
C LEU A 16 -0.65 20.28 -25.06
N PHE A 17 -1.90 20.62 -25.39
CA PHE A 17 -3.07 20.19 -24.61
C PHE A 17 -3.35 18.68 -24.76
N ALA A 18 -3.14 18.12 -25.96
CA ALA A 18 -3.32 16.68 -26.22
C ALA A 18 -2.24 15.82 -25.54
N ALA A 19 -1.00 16.32 -25.40
CA ALA A 19 0.10 15.59 -24.78
C ALA A 19 -0.07 15.39 -23.26
N CYS A 20 -0.81 16.26 -22.57
CA CYS A 20 -1.08 16.13 -21.12
C CYS A 20 -2.11 15.03 -20.77
N LEU A 21 -2.87 14.51 -21.75
CA LEU A 21 -3.90 13.50 -21.48
C LEU A 21 -3.35 12.06 -21.35
N LEU A 22 -2.05 11.86 -21.63
CA LEU A 22 -1.39 10.55 -21.53
C LEU A 22 -0.67 10.33 -20.19
N VAL A 23 -0.83 11.21 -19.20
CA VAL A 23 -0.22 10.98 -17.89
C VAL A 23 -0.98 9.85 -17.19
N PRO A 24 -0.35 8.68 -16.93
CA PRO A 24 -1.00 7.64 -16.14
C PRO A 24 -1.27 8.21 -14.75
N SER A 25 -2.54 8.19 -14.32
CA SER A 25 -2.91 8.53 -12.96
C SER A 25 -2.22 7.55 -12.00
N ILE A 26 -1.14 7.99 -11.36
CA ILE A 26 -0.51 7.22 -10.29
C ILE A 26 -1.50 7.24 -9.13
N GLN A 27 -2.22 6.14 -8.93
CA GLN A 27 -2.98 5.92 -7.71
C GLN A 27 -1.98 5.74 -6.57
N VAL A 28 -1.58 6.84 -5.95
CA VAL A 28 -0.81 6.80 -4.70
C VAL A 28 -1.75 6.20 -3.66
N LYS A 29 -1.48 4.95 -3.25
CA LYS A 29 -2.07 4.45 -2.00
C LYS A 29 -1.53 5.33 -0.88
N ASP A 30 -2.43 5.93 -0.11
CA ASP A 30 -2.11 6.81 1.03
C ASP A 30 -1.32 6.03 2.09
N LEU A 31 -0.01 5.90 1.89
CA LEU A 31 0.92 5.44 2.90
C LEU A 31 1.19 6.60 3.86
N GLN A 32 0.94 6.37 5.15
CA GLN A 32 1.17 7.35 6.21
C GLN A 32 2.00 6.72 7.32
N TYR A 33 3.07 7.37 7.73
CA TYR A 33 3.79 6.98 8.93
C TYR A 33 2.95 7.26 10.18
N CYS A 34 3.14 6.45 11.23
CA CYS A 34 2.38 6.59 12.47
C CYS A 34 2.75 7.84 13.28
N ASP A 35 3.98 8.34 13.11
CA ASP A 35 4.44 9.60 13.67
C ASP A 35 4.66 10.65 12.56
N LYS A 36 4.81 11.91 12.98
CA LYS A 36 5.02 13.04 12.08
C LYS A 36 6.44 13.13 11.53
N GLU A 37 7.40 12.51 12.23
CA GLU A 37 8.82 12.60 11.89
C GLU A 37 9.19 11.61 10.78
N GLY A 38 8.52 10.46 10.70
CA GLY A 38 8.78 9.41 9.72
C GLY A 38 10.19 8.83 9.82
N ASN A 39 10.90 9.06 10.94
CA ASN A 39 12.31 8.75 11.08
C ASN A 39 12.53 7.31 11.56
N TYR A 40 12.10 6.37 10.73
CA TYR A 40 12.26 4.94 10.95
C TYR A 40 13.50 4.38 10.27
N VAL A 41 14.10 3.32 10.85
CA VAL A 41 15.25 2.62 10.26
C VAL A 41 14.84 1.88 8.98
N VAL A 42 13.61 1.34 8.96
CA VAL A 42 13.01 0.74 7.78
C VAL A 42 12.13 1.80 7.08
N LYS A 43 12.51 2.15 5.85
CA LYS A 43 11.76 3.04 4.95
C LYS A 43 10.88 2.21 4.03
N VAL A 44 9.68 2.70 3.72
CA VAL A 44 8.72 1.98 2.90
C VAL A 44 8.61 2.70 1.56
N ASP A 45 8.97 2.00 0.49
CA ASP A 45 9.02 2.52 -0.87
C ASP A 45 7.65 2.43 -1.55
N GLY A 46 6.83 1.42 -1.20
CA GLY A 46 5.53 1.24 -1.83
C GLY A 46 4.74 0.04 -1.34
N ILE A 47 3.45 0.07 -1.64
CA ILE A 47 2.50 -0.98 -1.27
C ILE A 47 1.74 -1.43 -2.52
N LYS A 48 1.75 -2.74 -2.76
CA LYS A 48 0.95 -3.40 -3.79
C LYS A 48 -0.04 -4.33 -3.12
N ILE A 49 -1.29 -4.29 -3.58
CA ILE A 49 -2.34 -5.22 -3.13
C ILE A 49 -2.93 -5.86 -4.37
N SER A 50 -3.14 -7.16 -4.36
CA SER A 50 -3.66 -7.90 -5.50
C SER A 50 -4.61 -9.02 -5.02
N PRO A 51 -5.87 -9.05 -5.49
CA PRO A 51 -6.53 -8.04 -6.33
C PRO A 51 -6.79 -6.73 -5.58
N ASP A 52 -6.95 -5.63 -6.32
CA ASP A 52 -7.36 -4.32 -5.79
C ASP A 52 -8.53 -3.78 -6.64
N PRO A 53 -9.77 -3.69 -6.10
CA PRO A 53 -10.15 -3.95 -4.71
C PRO A 53 -10.06 -5.44 -4.34
N VAL A 54 -9.83 -5.71 -3.05
CA VAL A 54 -9.73 -7.07 -2.50
C VAL A 54 -11.05 -7.81 -2.70
N VAL A 55 -10.97 -9.05 -3.19
CA VAL A 55 -12.15 -9.88 -3.44
C VAL A 55 -12.39 -10.83 -2.26
N LYS A 56 -13.58 -10.72 -1.66
CA LYS A 56 -13.99 -11.55 -0.52
C LYS A 56 -13.93 -13.04 -0.85
N SER A 57 -13.58 -13.86 0.14
CA SER A 57 -13.44 -15.33 0.02
C SER A 57 -12.44 -15.80 -1.04
N LYS A 58 -11.61 -14.91 -1.58
CA LYS A 58 -10.50 -15.24 -2.47
C LYS A 58 -9.18 -14.80 -1.83
N PRO A 59 -8.05 -15.45 -2.17
CA PRO A 59 -6.75 -15.00 -1.73
C PRO A 59 -6.47 -13.57 -2.20
N ALA A 60 -5.98 -12.74 -1.29
CA ALA A 60 -5.45 -11.43 -1.56
C ALA A 60 -4.02 -11.33 -1.01
N THR A 61 -3.12 -10.81 -1.84
CA THR A 61 -1.72 -10.64 -1.52
C THR A 61 -1.42 -9.16 -1.25
N PHE A 62 -0.82 -8.88 -0.10
CA PHE A 62 -0.31 -7.59 0.30
C PHE A 62 1.21 -7.64 0.24
N SER A 63 1.82 -6.83 -0.63
CA SER A 63 3.27 -6.76 -0.80
C SER A 63 3.76 -5.36 -0.47
N ILE A 64 4.69 -5.25 0.47
CA ILE A 64 5.26 -3.99 0.93
C ILE A 64 6.74 -3.99 0.57
N SER A 65 7.12 -3.08 -0.33
CA SER A 65 8.51 -2.85 -0.71
C SER A 65 9.14 -1.87 0.28
N ALA A 66 10.29 -2.22 0.84
CA ALA A 66 10.95 -1.45 1.88
C ALA A 66 12.47 -1.54 1.76
N SER A 67 13.16 -0.65 2.48
CA SER A 67 14.62 -0.63 2.55
C SER A 67 15.14 -0.30 3.95
N THR A 68 16.33 -0.78 4.27
CA THR A 68 17.04 -0.51 5.53
C THR A 68 18.54 -0.40 5.30
N ASP A 69 19.22 0.46 6.05
CA ASP A 69 20.69 0.57 6.02
C ASP A 69 21.38 -0.41 6.98
N LYS A 70 20.60 -1.16 7.76
CA LYS A 70 21.09 -2.11 8.77
C LYS A 70 20.48 -3.48 8.55
N ALA A 71 21.28 -4.52 8.81
CA ALA A 71 20.79 -5.89 8.84
C ALA A 71 19.82 -6.08 10.02
N ILE A 72 18.74 -6.84 9.79
CA ILE A 72 17.71 -7.16 10.79
C ILE A 72 17.72 -8.69 10.96
N SER A 73 18.07 -9.16 12.16
CA SER A 73 18.15 -10.60 12.47
C SER A 73 16.79 -11.29 12.43
N GLY A 74 15.78 -10.59 12.95
CA GLY A 74 14.41 -11.06 13.06
C GLY A 74 13.57 -10.04 13.81
N GLY A 75 12.35 -10.43 14.18
CA GLY A 75 11.44 -9.53 14.85
C GLY A 75 9.98 -9.91 14.68
N LYS A 76 9.10 -8.93 14.87
CA LYS A 76 7.64 -9.08 14.82
C LYS A 76 7.01 -8.08 13.86
N LEU A 77 5.97 -8.53 13.19
CA LEU A 77 5.09 -7.72 12.37
C LEU A 77 3.69 -7.74 12.97
N ALA A 78 3.29 -6.65 13.63
CA ALA A 78 1.95 -6.50 14.20
C ALA A 78 1.05 -5.72 13.24
N LEU A 79 -0.10 -6.29 12.89
CA LEU A 79 -1.08 -5.73 11.97
C LEU A 79 -2.38 -5.46 12.73
N GLU A 80 -2.95 -4.28 12.51
CA GLU A 80 -4.26 -3.87 13.02
C GLU A 80 -5.10 -3.35 11.85
N VAL A 81 -6.25 -3.95 11.63
CA VAL A 81 -7.19 -3.57 10.58
C VAL A 81 -8.39 -2.90 11.22
N SER A 82 -8.73 -1.72 10.71
CA SER A 82 -9.86 -0.91 11.15
C SER A 82 -10.85 -0.65 10.03
N TYR A 83 -12.14 -0.65 10.39
CA TYR A 83 -13.25 -0.27 9.54
C TYR A 83 -14.04 0.85 10.23
N PHE A 84 -14.22 1.99 9.56
CA PHE A 84 -14.76 3.21 10.18
C PHE A 84 -14.02 3.60 11.49
N GLU A 85 -12.68 3.57 11.47
CA GLU A 85 -11.80 3.84 12.64
C GLU A 85 -12.01 2.90 13.85
N ILE A 86 -12.82 1.85 13.74
CA ILE A 86 -12.99 0.81 14.76
C ILE A 86 -12.08 -0.38 14.40
N PRO A 87 -11.18 -0.84 15.29
CA PRO A 87 -10.40 -2.04 15.07
C PRO A 87 -11.31 -3.27 14.95
N VAL A 88 -11.18 -4.02 13.86
CA VAL A 88 -11.99 -5.22 13.57
C VAL A 88 -11.16 -6.50 13.51
N HIS A 89 -9.85 -6.37 13.33
CA HIS A 89 -8.94 -7.50 13.30
C HIS A 89 -7.54 -7.08 13.72
N THR A 90 -6.83 -7.96 14.43
CA THR A 90 -5.44 -7.79 14.79
C THR A 90 -4.74 -9.12 14.64
N GLU A 91 -3.53 -9.09 14.10
CA GLU A 91 -2.69 -10.27 13.98
C GLU A 91 -1.23 -9.89 14.21
N THR A 92 -0.41 -10.88 14.56
CA THR A 92 1.02 -10.68 14.75
C THR A 92 1.76 -11.88 14.19
N HIS A 93 2.65 -11.61 13.25
CA HIS A 93 3.49 -12.60 12.57
C HIS A 93 4.95 -12.40 12.96
N SER A 94 5.76 -13.45 12.85
CA SER A 94 7.21 -13.22 12.92
C SER A 94 7.65 -12.55 11.62
N LEU A 95 8.64 -11.67 11.71
CA LEU A 95 9.18 -11.00 10.54
C LEU A 95 9.75 -12.02 9.53
N CYS A 96 10.27 -13.13 10.03
CA CYS A 96 10.92 -14.17 9.23
C CYS A 96 9.97 -15.16 8.56
N ASP A 97 8.67 -15.11 8.91
CA ASP A 97 7.64 -15.85 8.18
C ASP A 97 7.25 -15.11 6.88
N GLU A 98 7.38 -13.79 6.87
CA GLU A 98 6.96 -12.91 5.76
C GLU A 98 8.12 -12.53 4.81
N THR A 99 9.36 -12.78 5.21
CA THR A 99 10.58 -12.56 4.42
C THR A 99 11.72 -13.44 4.91
N SER A 100 12.76 -13.66 4.10
CA SER A 100 13.96 -14.39 4.53
C SER A 100 14.78 -13.59 5.55
N CYS A 101 15.20 -14.27 6.62
CA CYS A 101 16.07 -13.72 7.66
C CYS A 101 17.48 -14.35 7.62
N PRO A 102 18.54 -13.59 7.97
CA PRO A 102 18.51 -12.17 8.31
C PRO A 102 18.24 -11.29 7.08
N ILE A 103 17.46 -10.23 7.26
CA ILE A 103 17.25 -9.22 6.21
C ILE A 103 18.56 -8.44 6.09
N SER A 104 19.18 -8.50 4.92
CA SER A 104 20.40 -7.74 4.64
C SER A 104 20.09 -6.25 4.45
N ALA A 105 21.08 -5.38 4.66
CA ALA A 105 20.97 -3.98 4.29
C ALA A 105 20.67 -3.85 2.79
N GLY A 106 19.76 -2.93 2.43
CA GLY A 106 19.25 -2.77 1.08
C GLY A 106 17.72 -2.91 1.01
N LYS A 107 17.23 -3.23 -0.18
CA LYS A 107 15.79 -3.38 -0.47
C LYS A 107 15.30 -4.79 -0.20
N PHE A 108 14.08 -4.90 0.31
CA PHE A 108 13.40 -6.15 0.57
C PHE A 108 11.88 -5.99 0.38
N VAL A 109 11.17 -7.12 0.34
CA VAL A 109 9.71 -7.15 0.20
C VAL A 109 9.12 -8.03 1.29
N LEU A 110 8.15 -7.51 2.03
CA LEU A 110 7.28 -8.29 2.90
C LEU A 110 6.04 -8.68 2.08
N SER A 111 5.67 -9.95 2.06
CA SER A 111 4.56 -10.41 1.22
C SER A 111 3.67 -11.41 1.94
N HIS A 112 2.47 -10.96 2.31
CA HIS A 112 1.47 -11.78 2.99
C HIS A 112 0.29 -12.10 2.07
N THR A 113 -0.14 -13.35 2.01
CA THR A 113 -1.35 -13.75 1.26
C THR A 113 -2.38 -14.36 2.20
N GLN A 114 -3.57 -13.79 2.22
CA GLN A 114 -4.66 -14.22 3.09
C GLN A 114 -5.99 -14.25 2.36
N THR A 115 -6.87 -15.17 2.75
CA THR A 115 -8.26 -15.18 2.27
C THR A 115 -9.14 -14.43 3.26
N LEU A 116 -9.70 -13.29 2.84
CA LEU A 116 -10.56 -12.48 3.71
C LEU A 116 -11.96 -13.10 3.84
N PRO A 117 -12.61 -13.00 5.02
CA PRO A 117 -13.95 -13.56 5.23
C PRO A 117 -15.00 -13.05 4.23
N GLY A 118 -15.89 -13.93 3.77
CA GLY A 118 -16.99 -13.56 2.86
C GLY A 118 -17.98 -12.55 3.45
N ILE A 119 -18.08 -12.55 4.79
CA ILE A 119 -18.94 -11.70 5.60
C ILE A 119 -18.37 -10.30 5.86
N ALA A 120 -17.10 -10.05 5.48
CA ALA A 120 -16.52 -8.72 5.59
C ALA A 120 -17.35 -7.70 4.78
N PRO A 121 -17.79 -6.59 5.39
CA PRO A 121 -18.47 -5.51 4.66
C PRO A 121 -17.64 -5.00 3.48
N PRO A 122 -18.26 -4.62 2.36
CA PRO A 122 -17.56 -3.88 1.32
C PRO A 122 -17.26 -2.46 1.81
N GLY A 123 -16.12 -1.91 1.43
CA GLY A 123 -15.77 -0.54 1.79
C GLY A 123 -14.27 -0.32 1.98
N LEU A 124 -13.96 0.85 2.53
CA LEU A 124 -12.59 1.31 2.77
C LEU A 124 -12.14 0.87 4.17
N TYR A 125 -11.07 0.09 4.20
CA TYR A 125 -10.41 -0.38 5.41
C TYR A 125 -9.08 0.34 5.57
N LYS A 126 -8.60 0.43 6.80
CA LYS A 126 -7.29 0.95 7.15
C LYS A 126 -6.49 -0.16 7.80
N LEU A 127 -5.30 -0.44 7.29
CA LEU A 127 -4.34 -1.35 7.91
C LEU A 127 -3.23 -0.51 8.52
N LYS A 128 -2.95 -0.71 9.80
CA LYS A 128 -1.81 -0.18 10.53
C LYS A 128 -0.84 -1.32 10.79
N MET A 129 0.41 -1.14 10.37
CA MET A 129 1.48 -2.10 10.49
C MET A 129 2.58 -1.52 11.38
N LYS A 130 3.00 -2.29 12.39
CA LYS A 130 4.15 -1.99 13.24
C LYS A 130 5.16 -3.13 13.09
N MET A 131 6.40 -2.77 12.77
CA MET A 131 7.52 -3.70 12.74
C MET A 131 8.46 -3.42 13.91
N GLU A 132 8.84 -4.46 14.62
CA GLU A 132 9.79 -4.39 15.74
C GLU A 132 10.89 -5.43 15.55
N ASP A 133 12.11 -5.13 16.00
CA ASP A 133 13.18 -6.11 16.10
C ASP A 133 13.02 -7.04 17.32
N GLU A 134 13.92 -8.00 17.49
CA GLU A 134 13.93 -8.93 18.63
C GLU A 134 14.10 -8.23 19.99
N ASN A 135 14.67 -7.02 20.01
CA ASN A 135 14.85 -6.18 21.19
C ASN A 135 13.64 -5.25 21.45
N LYS A 136 12.55 -5.40 20.67
CA LYS A 136 11.34 -4.55 20.70
C LYS A 136 11.59 -3.10 20.27
N ASN A 137 12.68 -2.81 19.57
CA ASN A 137 12.86 -1.51 18.96
C ASN A 137 11.96 -1.41 17.73
N GLN A 138 11.20 -0.33 17.63
CA GLN A 138 10.33 -0.09 16.49
C GLN A 138 11.14 0.25 15.24
N LEU A 139 11.12 -0.66 14.26
CA LEU A 139 11.84 -0.53 13.00
C LEU A 139 11.09 0.32 11.99
N THR A 140 9.75 0.18 11.94
CA THR A 140 8.85 1.05 11.16
C THR A 140 7.43 1.00 11.72
N CYS A 141 6.66 2.05 11.47
CA CYS A 141 5.21 2.03 11.69
C CYS A 141 4.51 2.84 10.60
N ILE A 142 3.65 2.16 9.84
CA ILE A 142 2.89 2.76 8.75
C ILE A 142 1.40 2.43 8.89
N SER A 143 0.57 3.21 8.22
CA SER A 143 -0.81 2.88 7.96
C SER A 143 -1.16 3.21 6.52
N PHE A 144 -2.03 2.40 5.93
CA PHE A 144 -2.51 2.61 4.57
C PHE A 144 -3.94 2.12 4.44
N LYS A 145 -4.63 2.61 3.43
CA LYS A 145 -6.02 2.23 3.15
C LYS A 145 -6.10 1.23 2.00
N PHE A 146 -7.06 0.32 2.08
CA PHE A 146 -7.38 -0.63 1.02
C PHE A 146 -8.89 -0.84 0.94
N ASN A 147 -9.39 -1.18 -0.26
CA ASN A 147 -10.82 -1.42 -0.46
C ASN A 147 -11.11 -2.91 -0.50
N ILE A 148 -12.17 -3.32 0.18
CA ILE A 148 -12.80 -4.63 -0.02
C ILE A 148 -13.97 -4.44 -0.98
N GLY A 149 -13.92 -5.15 -2.10
CA GLY A 149 -14.94 -5.10 -3.15
C GLY A 149 -16.25 -5.74 -2.72
N ARG A 150 -17.34 -5.30 -3.35
CA ARG A 150 -18.65 -5.96 -3.24
C ARG A 150 -18.54 -7.33 -3.94
N GLY A 151 -18.25 -8.37 -3.17
CA GLY A 151 -18.24 -9.73 -3.68
C GLY A 151 -19.52 -10.03 -4.44
N SER A 152 -19.39 -10.59 -5.64
CA SER A 152 -20.52 -11.17 -6.37
C SER A 152 -21.09 -12.26 -5.49
N SER A 153 -22.34 -12.11 -5.03
CA SER A 153 -23.07 -13.21 -4.41
C SER A 153 -23.15 -14.32 -5.44
N VAL A 154 -22.28 -15.33 -5.34
CA VAL A 154 -22.48 -16.57 -6.08
C VAL A 154 -23.63 -17.25 -5.35
N SER A 155 -24.86 -17.00 -5.80
CA SER A 155 -25.98 -17.88 -5.53
C SER A 155 -25.66 -19.18 -6.26
N SER A 156 -25.11 -20.16 -5.55
CA SER A 156 -25.21 -21.54 -5.99
C SER A 156 -26.70 -21.89 -5.99
N ILE A 157 -27.24 -22.12 -7.19
CA ILE A 157 -28.57 -22.68 -7.42
C ILE A 157 -28.54 -24.16 -7.03
#